data_AF-S7QDZ9-F1
#
_entry.id   AF-S7QDZ9-F1
#
_cell.length_a   1.000
_cell.length_b   1.000
_cell.length_c   1.000
_cell.angle_alpha   90.00
_cell.angle_beta   90.00
_cell.angle_gamma   90.00
#
_symmetry.space_group_name_H-M   'P 1'
#
loop_
_entity.id
_entity.type
_entity.pdbx_description
1 polymer ?
#
loop_
_entity_poly.entity_id
_entity_poly.type
_entity_poly.pdbx_seq_one_letter_code
_entity_poly.pdbx_strand_id
1 'polypeptide(L)'
;MAWCEPCDRYFSSWNALEDHYEHNSRHNWCRKCDRHFSSPTALLSHRVNSGAHNYCRGCGEDFDEEYELRDHIDRTHWYCDDCDEFFKNQYGLREHYRQSPAHFYCADCDKHFANDNNLRMHLKSSTHVGRGVQCKWCPKAFPSIAALTLHLESATCASGITRSQVNAYVRSIDRQHIVTKRLITGPSDIGPTVRSTMATAAAWNGSYYECYFCSRGFSTLAALNQHLNSPAHEAKIYRCPHCRTETRTLSGLVQHVESESCGVSKFPAANRIMDKLTASMGRLLM
;
A
#
# COMPACT_ATOMS: atom_id res chain seq x y z
N MET A 1 -24.71 47.24 34.42
CA MET A 1 -24.95 47.79 33.07
C MET A 1 -23.66 47.66 32.30
N ALA A 2 -23.71 47.06 31.11
CA ALA A 2 -22.53 46.87 30.26
C ALA A 2 -22.56 47.90 29.12
N TRP A 3 -21.41 48.38 28.67
CA TRP A 3 -21.30 49.47 27.67
C TRP A 3 -20.39 49.05 26.52
N CYS A 4 -20.85 49.26 25.29
CA CYS A 4 -20.05 49.08 24.07
C CYS A 4 -19.51 50.45 23.64
N GLU A 5 -18.24 50.71 23.88
CA GLU A 5 -17.58 51.97 23.51
C GLU A 5 -17.62 52.25 21.98
N PRO A 6 -17.33 51.29 21.08
CA PRO A 6 -17.36 51.57 19.64
C PRO A 6 -18.76 51.83 19.06
N CYS A 7 -19.82 51.36 19.72
CA CYS A 7 -21.20 51.59 19.30
C CYS A 7 -21.94 52.62 20.18
N ASP A 8 -21.23 53.17 21.18
CA ASP A 8 -21.75 54.02 22.25
C ASP A 8 -23.14 53.59 22.75
N ARG A 9 -23.24 52.33 23.21
CA ARG A 9 -24.52 51.72 23.58
C ARG A 9 -24.46 51.00 24.92
N TYR A 10 -25.52 51.15 25.71
CA TYR A 10 -25.69 50.46 26.99
C TYR A 10 -26.56 49.21 26.84
N PHE A 11 -26.18 48.16 27.55
CA PHE A 11 -26.84 46.87 27.58
C PHE A 11 -27.27 46.53 29.01
N SER A 12 -28.41 45.84 29.11
CA SER A 12 -29.05 45.46 30.38
C SER A 12 -28.20 44.47 31.20
N SER A 13 -27.36 43.67 30.54
CA SER A 13 -26.46 42.69 31.17
C SER A 13 -25.15 42.54 30.37
N TRP A 14 -24.16 41.85 30.94
CA TRP A 14 -22.92 41.52 30.25
C TRP A 14 -23.15 40.52 29.10
N ASN A 15 -24.00 39.51 29.30
CA ASN A 15 -24.44 38.60 28.23
C ASN A 15 -25.09 39.33 27.05
N ALA A 16 -25.91 40.37 27.31
CA ALA A 16 -26.54 41.14 26.23
C ALA A 16 -25.51 41.97 25.43
N LEU A 17 -24.40 42.37 26.05
CA LEU A 17 -23.28 43.01 25.36
C LEU A 17 -22.45 41.98 24.56
N GLU A 18 -22.24 40.78 25.10
CA GLU A 18 -21.55 39.67 24.44
C GLU A 18 -22.33 39.22 23.18
N ASP A 19 -23.64 38.99 23.29
CA ASP A 19 -24.52 38.69 22.15
C ASP A 19 -24.48 39.81 21.10
N HIS A 20 -24.37 41.06 21.53
CA HIS A 20 -24.24 42.21 20.63
C HIS A 20 -22.93 42.16 19.83
N TYR A 21 -21.81 41.80 20.46
CA TYR A 21 -20.55 41.67 19.75
C TYR A 21 -20.55 40.49 18.77
N GLU A 22 -21.24 39.39 19.06
CA GLU A 22 -21.32 38.22 18.17
C GLU A 22 -22.15 38.48 16.91
N HIS A 23 -23.29 39.15 17.04
CA HIS A 23 -24.26 39.32 15.94
C HIS A 23 -24.04 40.62 15.13
N ASN A 24 -23.11 41.48 15.56
CA ASN A 24 -22.81 42.73 14.88
C ASN A 24 -21.46 42.64 14.16
N SER A 25 -21.52 42.50 12.84
CA SER A 25 -20.36 42.41 11.94
C SER A 25 -19.41 43.62 11.96
N ARG A 26 -19.76 44.69 12.68
CA ARG A 26 -18.86 45.83 12.93
C ARG A 26 -17.78 45.54 13.96
N HIS A 27 -17.92 44.48 14.76
CA HIS A 27 -16.91 44.10 15.74
C HIS A 27 -16.13 42.88 15.25
N ASN A 28 -14.83 43.04 15.06
CA ASN A 28 -13.93 41.92 14.78
C ASN A 28 -13.46 41.34 16.12
N TRP A 29 -14.36 40.81 16.92
CA TRP A 29 -14.06 40.25 18.24
C TRP A 29 -13.98 38.72 18.17
N CYS A 30 -13.00 38.16 18.86
CA CYS A 30 -12.88 36.74 19.12
C CYS A 30 -13.30 36.47 20.56
N ARG A 31 -14.44 35.79 20.75
CA ARG A 31 -14.98 35.43 22.06
C ARG A 31 -14.07 34.48 22.85
N LYS A 32 -13.59 33.38 22.22
CA LYS A 32 -12.75 32.37 22.89
C LYS A 32 -11.45 32.96 23.45
N CYS A 33 -10.86 33.91 22.75
CA CYS A 33 -9.60 34.54 23.15
C CYS A 33 -9.79 35.92 23.81
N ASP A 34 -11.04 36.38 23.94
CA ASP A 34 -11.43 37.72 24.37
C ASP A 34 -10.56 38.85 23.76
N ARG A 35 -10.48 38.88 22.41
CA ARG A 35 -9.60 39.80 21.67
C ARG A 35 -10.29 40.51 20.53
N HIS A 36 -10.08 41.82 20.44
CA HIS A 36 -10.53 42.63 19.31
C HIS A 36 -9.44 42.75 18.23
N PHE A 37 -9.87 42.74 16.98
CA PHE A 37 -9.02 42.85 15.81
C PHE A 37 -9.37 44.09 15.00
N SER A 38 -8.38 44.64 14.30
CA SER A 38 -8.54 45.84 13.46
C SER A 38 -9.35 45.58 12.18
N SER A 39 -9.49 44.33 11.75
CA SER A 39 -10.22 43.97 10.54
C SER A 39 -10.79 42.54 10.61
N PRO A 40 -11.79 42.21 9.77
CA PRO A 40 -12.29 40.84 9.63
C PRO A 40 -11.21 39.86 9.17
N THR A 41 -10.29 40.31 8.31
CA THR A 41 -9.17 39.51 7.83
C THR A 41 -8.17 39.18 8.94
N ALA A 42 -7.92 40.12 9.86
CA ALA A 42 -7.07 39.88 11.02
C ALA A 42 -7.70 38.89 12.01
N LEU A 43 -9.02 38.99 12.24
CA LEU A 43 -9.77 38.02 13.04
C LEU A 43 -9.74 36.62 12.41
N LEU A 44 -9.95 36.51 11.09
CA LEU A 44 -9.88 35.23 10.37
C LEU A 44 -8.47 34.63 10.46
N SER A 45 -7.43 35.43 10.23
CA SER A 45 -6.04 35.00 10.35
C SER A 45 -5.73 34.50 11.77
N HIS A 46 -6.28 35.16 12.79
CA HIS A 46 -6.17 34.70 14.17
C HIS A 46 -6.84 33.34 14.39
N ARG A 47 -8.09 33.15 13.94
CA ARG A 47 -8.82 31.87 14.10
C ARG A 47 -8.11 30.71 13.39
N VAL A 48 -7.49 30.97 12.24
CA VAL A 48 -6.81 29.94 11.43
C VAL A 48 -5.44 29.54 12.00
N ASN A 49 -4.72 30.46 12.63
CA ASN A 49 -3.33 30.25 13.07
C ASN A 49 -3.18 30.07 14.59
N SER A 50 -4.23 30.34 15.37
CA SER A 50 -4.21 30.19 16.82
C SER A 50 -4.51 28.75 17.21
N GLY A 51 -3.65 28.15 18.04
CA GLY A 51 -3.92 26.84 18.64
C GLY A 51 -5.07 26.83 19.66
N ALA A 52 -5.68 27.99 19.93
CA ALA A 52 -6.87 28.10 20.78
C ALA A 52 -8.19 27.89 20.00
N HIS A 53 -8.12 27.67 18.69
CA HIS A 53 -9.28 27.52 17.81
C HIS A 53 -9.19 26.23 17.02
N ASN A 54 -10.30 25.49 16.96
CA ASN A 54 -10.47 24.36 16.06
C ASN A 54 -11.31 24.85 14.87
N TYR A 55 -10.70 25.66 14.01
CA TYR A 55 -11.39 26.38 12.95
C TYR A 55 -11.47 25.57 11.64
N CYS A 56 -12.68 25.34 11.15
CA CYS A 56 -12.91 24.73 9.85
C CYS A 56 -12.71 25.75 8.72
N ARG A 57 -11.69 25.55 7.89
CA ARG A 57 -11.42 26.40 6.72
C ARG A 57 -12.45 26.23 5.59
N GLY A 58 -13.18 25.11 5.58
CA GLY A 58 -14.18 24.79 4.55
C GLY A 58 -15.48 25.59 4.68
N CYS A 59 -15.95 25.83 5.91
CA CYS A 59 -17.23 26.51 6.19
C CYS A 59 -17.11 27.74 7.10
N GLY A 60 -15.98 27.89 7.81
CA GLY A 60 -15.73 28.97 8.75
C GLY A 60 -16.32 28.79 10.15
N GLU A 61 -16.76 27.59 10.48
CA GLU A 61 -17.20 27.22 11.83
C GLU A 61 -15.99 26.97 12.75
N ASP A 62 -16.19 27.21 14.05
CA ASP A 62 -15.16 27.07 15.09
C ASP A 62 -15.69 26.12 16.17
N PHE A 63 -14.92 25.07 16.44
CA PHE A 63 -15.32 23.97 17.35
C PHE A 63 -14.56 24.05 18.67
N ASP A 64 -15.19 23.59 19.75
CA ASP A 64 -14.59 23.65 21.07
C ASP A 64 -13.48 22.60 21.23
N GLU A 65 -13.65 21.44 20.59
CA GLU A 65 -12.65 20.36 20.62
C GLU A 65 -12.18 19.94 19.22
N GLU A 66 -10.94 19.44 19.13
CA GLU A 66 -10.33 19.01 17.85
C GLU A 66 -11.10 17.84 17.21
N TYR A 67 -11.64 16.94 18.03
CA TYR A 67 -12.37 15.78 17.53
C TYR A 67 -13.70 16.18 16.87
N GLU A 68 -14.35 17.25 17.33
CA GLU A 68 -15.59 17.78 16.76
C GLU A 68 -15.33 18.39 15.38
N LEU A 69 -14.23 19.14 15.24
CA LEU A 69 -13.77 19.64 13.95
C LEU A 69 -13.51 18.49 12.97
N ARG A 70 -12.84 17.42 13.42
CA ARG A 70 -12.55 16.26 12.57
C ARG A 70 -13.83 15.55 12.11
N ASP A 71 -14.76 15.25 13.03
CA ASP A 71 -16.06 14.64 12.66
C ASP A 71 -16.89 15.55 11.75
N HIS A 72 -16.84 16.87 11.97
CA HIS A 72 -17.49 17.84 11.08
C HIS A 72 -16.92 17.80 9.65
N ILE A 73 -15.59 17.85 9.51
CA ILE A 73 -14.91 17.80 8.20
C ILE A 73 -15.28 16.50 7.47
N ASP A 74 -15.18 15.36 8.15
CA ASP A 74 -15.44 14.03 7.59
C ASP A 74 -16.89 13.87 7.10
N ARG A 75 -17.86 14.52 7.76
CA ARG A 75 -19.29 14.41 7.43
C ARG A 75 -19.78 15.45 6.44
N THR A 76 -19.20 16.64 6.47
CA THR A 76 -19.79 17.82 5.82
C THR A 76 -19.01 18.24 4.58
N HIS A 77 -17.73 17.88 4.50
CA HIS A 77 -16.84 18.35 3.46
C HIS A 77 -16.26 17.21 2.63
N TRP A 78 -15.97 17.52 1.38
CA TRP A 78 -15.12 16.70 0.54
C TRP A 78 -13.73 17.26 0.66
N TYR A 79 -12.86 16.57 1.38
CA TYR A 79 -11.58 17.10 1.81
C TYR A 79 -10.46 16.10 1.51
N CYS A 80 -9.27 16.62 1.23
CA CYS A 80 -8.07 15.84 1.04
C CYS A 80 -7.14 15.99 2.25
N ASP A 81 -6.97 14.90 3.02
CA ASP A 81 -6.13 14.87 4.22
C ASP A 81 -4.65 15.19 3.95
N ASP A 82 -4.09 14.79 2.81
CA ASP A 82 -2.65 15.02 2.56
C ASP A 82 -2.33 16.43 2.04
N CYS A 83 -3.33 17.19 1.60
CA CYS A 83 -3.14 18.51 0.97
C CYS A 83 -3.88 19.65 1.69
N ASP A 84 -4.66 19.34 2.73
CA ASP A 84 -5.53 20.28 3.44
C ASP A 84 -6.52 21.04 2.52
N GLU A 85 -6.91 20.46 1.38
CA GLU A 85 -7.76 21.11 0.38
C GLU A 85 -9.23 20.68 0.47
N PHE A 86 -10.14 21.65 0.30
CA PHE A 86 -11.59 21.45 0.34
C PHE A 86 -12.18 21.53 -1.07
N PHE A 87 -13.13 20.63 -1.35
CA PHE A 87 -13.78 20.49 -2.64
C PHE A 87 -15.30 20.66 -2.52
N LYS A 88 -15.90 21.23 -3.57
CA LYS A 88 -17.35 21.48 -3.62
C LYS A 88 -18.19 20.20 -3.58
N ASN A 89 -17.67 19.11 -4.13
CA ASN A 89 -18.36 17.82 -4.21
C ASN A 89 -17.36 16.66 -4.35
N GLN A 90 -17.86 15.43 -4.20
CA GLN A 90 -17.08 14.20 -4.34
C GLN A 90 -16.40 14.08 -5.71
N TYR A 91 -17.02 14.58 -6.78
CA TYR A 91 -16.41 14.56 -8.11
C TYR A 91 -15.14 15.42 -8.16
N GLY A 92 -15.16 16.62 -7.57
CA GLY A 92 -14.00 17.50 -7.47
C GLY A 92 -12.85 16.85 -6.69
N LEU A 93 -13.15 16.23 -5.55
CA LEU A 93 -12.16 15.50 -4.76
C LEU A 93 -11.56 14.31 -5.53
N ARG A 94 -12.39 13.53 -6.25
CA ARG A 94 -11.89 12.42 -7.08
C ARG A 94 -11.02 12.89 -8.24
N GLU A 95 -11.36 14.01 -8.86
CA GLU A 95 -10.57 14.57 -9.95
C GLU A 95 -9.24 15.12 -9.43
N HIS A 96 -9.23 15.73 -8.25
CA HIS A 96 -7.99 16.08 -7.53
C HIS A 96 -7.08 14.87 -7.34
N TYR A 97 -7.61 13.77 -6.78
CA TYR A 97 -6.84 12.55 -6.60
C TYR A 97 -6.32 11.95 -7.92
N ARG A 98 -7.08 12.09 -9.01
CA ARG A 98 -6.67 11.61 -10.33
C ARG A 98 -5.53 12.45 -10.93
N GLN A 99 -5.55 13.76 -10.72
CA GLN A 99 -4.60 14.69 -11.34
C GLN A 99 -3.34 14.91 -10.49
N SER A 100 -3.43 14.70 -9.18
CA SER A 100 -2.31 14.96 -8.27
C SER A 100 -1.25 13.85 -8.35
N PRO A 101 0.03 14.19 -8.63
CA PRO A 101 1.12 13.22 -8.57
C PRO A 101 1.49 12.80 -7.14
N ALA A 102 0.98 13.48 -6.12
CA ALA A 102 1.24 13.17 -4.73
C ALA A 102 0.37 12.02 -4.20
N HIS A 103 -0.79 11.77 -4.84
CA HIS A 103 -1.69 10.72 -4.42
C HIS A 103 -1.54 9.46 -5.28
N PHE A 104 -1.40 8.31 -4.63
CA PHE A 104 -1.35 7.04 -5.32
C PHE A 104 -2.76 6.46 -5.42
N TYR A 105 -3.58 7.03 -6.30
CA TYR A 105 -5.00 6.72 -6.43
C TYR A 105 -5.35 6.06 -7.76
N CYS A 106 -6.19 5.03 -7.72
CA CYS A 106 -6.77 4.40 -8.90
C CYS A 106 -8.23 4.83 -9.07
N ALA A 107 -8.50 5.65 -10.09
CA ALA A 107 -9.82 6.21 -10.34
C ALA A 107 -10.87 5.19 -10.76
N ASP A 108 -10.49 4.17 -11.52
CA ASP A 108 -11.41 3.14 -12.01
C ASP A 108 -11.87 2.19 -10.89
N CYS A 109 -11.07 2.05 -9.83
CA CYS A 109 -11.37 1.21 -8.67
C CYS A 109 -11.76 2.01 -7.42
N ASP A 110 -11.68 3.34 -7.46
CA ASP A 110 -11.86 4.24 -6.31
C ASP A 110 -11.01 3.82 -5.10
N LYS A 111 -9.70 3.56 -5.32
CA LYS A 111 -8.78 2.99 -4.31
C LYS A 111 -7.49 3.78 -4.15
N HIS A 112 -7.11 4.00 -2.89
CA HIS A 112 -5.84 4.59 -2.50
C HIS A 112 -4.78 3.51 -2.20
N PHE A 113 -3.52 3.84 -2.46
CA PHE A 113 -2.36 2.99 -2.25
C PHE A 113 -1.31 3.72 -1.41
N ALA A 114 -0.54 2.96 -0.63
CA ALA A 114 0.50 3.53 0.24
C ALA A 114 1.71 4.10 -0.53
N ASN A 115 1.94 3.69 -1.78
CA ASN A 115 3.04 4.17 -2.61
C ASN A 115 2.78 3.91 -4.11
N ASP A 116 3.55 4.59 -4.97
CA ASP A 116 3.50 4.48 -6.44
C ASP A 116 3.72 3.04 -6.92
N ASN A 117 4.65 2.30 -6.32
CA ASN A 117 4.91 0.92 -6.72
C ASN A 117 3.67 0.02 -6.51
N ASN A 118 2.96 0.20 -5.40
CA ASN A 118 1.74 -0.55 -5.11
C ASN A 118 0.62 -0.18 -6.09
N LEU A 119 0.45 1.11 -6.41
CA LEU A 119 -0.50 1.55 -7.44
C LEU A 119 -0.16 0.93 -8.81
N ARG A 120 1.10 1.00 -9.25
CA ARG A 120 1.53 0.40 -10.52
C ARG A 120 1.27 -1.10 -10.57
N MET A 121 1.58 -1.81 -9.48
CA MET A 121 1.27 -3.24 -9.38
C MET A 121 -0.24 -3.51 -9.44
N HIS A 122 -1.06 -2.66 -8.82
CA HIS A 122 -2.51 -2.77 -8.91
C HIS A 122 -3.01 -2.52 -10.34
N LEU A 123 -2.51 -1.50 -11.03
CA LEU A 123 -2.84 -1.23 -12.44
C LEU A 123 -2.40 -2.37 -13.38
N LYS A 124 -1.37 -3.14 -13.00
CA LYS A 124 -0.94 -4.37 -13.70
C LYS A 124 -1.73 -5.63 -13.26
N SER A 125 -2.65 -5.51 -12.30
CA SER A 125 -3.39 -6.67 -11.77
C SER A 125 -4.55 -7.10 -12.67
N SER A 126 -5.16 -8.24 -12.32
CA SER A 126 -6.31 -8.79 -13.07
C SER A 126 -7.52 -7.88 -13.09
N THR A 127 -7.61 -6.91 -12.17
CA THR A 127 -8.72 -5.96 -12.12
C THR A 127 -8.70 -4.99 -13.31
N HIS A 128 -7.52 -4.66 -13.84
CA HIS A 128 -7.36 -3.70 -14.95
C HIS A 128 -6.92 -4.36 -16.25
N VAL A 129 -5.98 -5.31 -16.18
CA VAL A 129 -5.42 -5.98 -17.37
C VAL A 129 -6.22 -7.23 -17.75
N GLY A 130 -7.06 -7.73 -16.84
CA GLY A 130 -7.71 -9.03 -17.01
C GLY A 130 -6.74 -10.20 -16.78
N ARG A 131 -7.17 -11.41 -17.16
CA ARG A 131 -6.40 -12.66 -16.97
C ARG A 131 -5.95 -13.22 -18.31
N GLY A 132 -4.97 -12.55 -18.92
CA GLY A 132 -4.46 -12.90 -20.25
C GLY A 132 -3.55 -14.13 -20.29
N VAL A 133 -3.04 -14.60 -19.15
CA VAL A 133 -2.06 -15.70 -19.10
C VAL A 133 -2.74 -16.99 -18.63
N GLN A 134 -3.07 -17.88 -19.55
CA GLN A 134 -3.69 -19.17 -19.22
C GLN A 134 -2.66 -20.22 -18.80
N CYS A 135 -2.98 -20.98 -17.75
CA CYS A 135 -2.30 -22.23 -17.48
C CYS A 135 -2.76 -23.28 -18.51
N LYS A 136 -1.84 -24.05 -19.10
CA LYS A 136 -2.23 -25.10 -20.06
C LYS A 136 -2.62 -26.42 -19.39
N TRP A 137 -2.28 -26.61 -18.12
CA TRP A 137 -2.59 -27.83 -17.38
C TRP A 137 -3.78 -27.71 -16.43
N CYS A 138 -4.37 -26.52 -16.31
CA CYS A 138 -5.56 -26.32 -15.50
C CYS A 138 -6.37 -25.14 -16.08
N PRO A 139 -7.68 -25.05 -15.79
CA PRO A 139 -8.54 -23.99 -16.34
C PRO A 139 -8.27 -22.58 -15.76
N LYS A 140 -7.24 -22.41 -14.91
CA LYS A 140 -6.95 -21.13 -14.26
C LYS A 140 -6.18 -20.20 -15.19
N ALA A 141 -6.56 -18.92 -15.17
CA ALA A 141 -5.88 -17.84 -15.86
C ALA A 141 -5.37 -16.79 -14.86
N PHE A 142 -4.28 -16.14 -15.22
CA PHE A 142 -3.51 -15.24 -14.37
C PHE A 142 -3.28 -13.89 -15.06
N PRO A 143 -3.12 -12.81 -14.28
CA PRO A 143 -2.85 -11.49 -14.83
C PRO A 143 -1.42 -11.28 -15.32
N SER A 144 -0.46 -12.06 -14.82
CA SER A 144 0.95 -11.94 -15.18
C SER A 144 1.65 -13.29 -15.17
N ILE A 145 2.87 -13.32 -15.70
CA ILE A 145 3.68 -14.53 -15.74
C ILE A 145 4.17 -14.86 -14.34
N ALA A 146 4.55 -13.86 -13.52
CA ALA A 146 4.89 -14.08 -12.12
C ALA A 146 3.78 -14.81 -11.34
N ALA A 147 2.52 -14.44 -11.59
CA ALA A 147 1.37 -15.08 -10.95
C ALA A 147 1.18 -16.53 -11.41
N LEU A 148 1.35 -16.82 -12.71
CA LEU A 148 1.35 -18.20 -13.21
C LEU A 148 2.53 -19.02 -12.64
N THR A 149 3.73 -18.46 -12.59
CA THR A 149 4.90 -19.12 -12.00
C THR A 149 4.65 -19.47 -10.53
N LEU A 150 4.08 -18.56 -9.75
CA LEU A 150 3.71 -18.82 -8.36
C LEU A 150 2.68 -19.95 -8.24
N HIS A 151 1.69 -19.99 -9.14
CA HIS A 151 0.73 -21.10 -9.19
C HIS A 151 1.42 -22.46 -9.41
N LEU A 152 2.43 -22.52 -10.29
CA LEU A 152 3.21 -23.74 -10.52
C LEU A 152 4.14 -24.05 -9.33
N GLU A 153 4.78 -23.04 -8.72
CA GLU A 153 5.68 -23.25 -7.59
C GLU A 153 4.95 -23.68 -6.31
N SER A 154 3.71 -23.23 -6.11
CA SER A 154 2.88 -23.58 -4.96
C SER A 154 2.31 -25.00 -4.99
N ALA A 155 2.58 -25.78 -6.05
CA ALA A 155 2.03 -27.12 -6.26
C ALA A 155 0.49 -27.16 -6.21
N THR A 156 -0.18 -26.03 -6.50
CA THR A 156 -1.64 -25.93 -6.56
C THR A 156 -2.21 -26.21 -7.96
N CYS A 157 -1.32 -26.52 -8.91
CA CYS A 157 -1.68 -26.86 -10.28
C CYS A 157 -2.10 -28.32 -10.39
N ALA A 158 -3.11 -28.59 -11.22
CA ALA A 158 -3.58 -29.95 -11.49
C ALA A 158 -2.51 -30.82 -12.17
N SER A 159 -1.50 -30.23 -12.81
CA SER A 159 -0.34 -30.97 -13.35
C SER A 159 0.55 -31.60 -12.30
N GLY A 160 0.40 -31.25 -11.01
CA GLY A 160 1.33 -31.66 -9.96
C GLY A 160 2.72 -31.05 -10.11
N ILE A 161 2.89 -30.01 -10.95
CA ILE A 161 4.16 -29.31 -11.07
C ILE A 161 4.50 -28.70 -9.71
N THR A 162 5.73 -28.94 -9.28
CA THR A 162 6.28 -28.44 -8.02
C THR A 162 7.40 -27.45 -8.29
N ARG A 163 7.69 -26.61 -7.30
CA ARG A 163 8.83 -25.68 -7.35
C ARG A 163 10.18 -26.36 -7.61
N SER A 164 10.42 -27.58 -7.13
CA SER A 164 11.68 -28.28 -7.39
C SER A 164 11.84 -28.59 -8.88
N GLN A 165 10.75 -28.96 -9.57
CA GLN A 165 10.73 -29.16 -11.03
C GLN A 165 10.93 -27.84 -11.78
N VAL A 166 10.28 -26.75 -11.32
CA VAL A 166 10.52 -25.41 -11.89
C VAL A 166 12.00 -25.02 -11.74
N ASN A 167 12.59 -25.20 -10.56
CA ASN A 167 13.99 -24.90 -10.30
C ASN A 167 14.95 -25.76 -11.15
N ALA A 168 14.67 -27.05 -11.28
CA ALA A 168 15.45 -27.96 -12.13
C ALA A 168 15.41 -27.52 -13.60
N TYR A 169 14.23 -27.10 -14.06
CA TYR A 169 14.07 -26.59 -15.41
C TYR A 169 14.86 -25.31 -15.65
N VAL A 170 14.77 -24.32 -14.74
CA VAL A 170 15.52 -23.05 -14.91
C VAL A 170 17.03 -23.31 -14.98
N ARG A 171 17.54 -24.23 -14.16
CA ARG A 171 18.97 -24.64 -14.22
C ARG A 171 19.36 -25.26 -15.56
N SER A 172 18.45 -25.97 -16.23
CA SER A 172 18.72 -26.57 -17.54
C SER A 172 18.89 -25.52 -18.66
N ILE A 173 18.22 -24.37 -18.51
CA ILE A 173 18.24 -23.25 -19.46
C ILE A 173 19.36 -22.26 -19.15
N ASP A 174 19.52 -21.89 -17.88
CA ASP A 174 20.50 -20.91 -17.43
C ASP A 174 21.89 -21.53 -17.25
N ARG A 175 22.44 -22.06 -18.35
CA ARG A 175 23.76 -22.71 -18.37
C ARG A 175 24.92 -21.75 -18.05
N GLN A 176 24.67 -20.44 -18.16
CA GLN A 176 25.67 -19.40 -17.91
C GLN A 176 25.54 -18.76 -16.52
N HIS A 177 24.59 -19.21 -15.69
CA HIS A 177 24.35 -18.68 -14.34
C HIS A 177 24.10 -17.17 -14.33
N ILE A 178 23.32 -16.69 -15.29
CA ILE A 178 22.99 -15.28 -15.42
C ILE A 178 21.89 -14.89 -14.43
N VAL A 179 20.95 -15.80 -14.15
CA VAL A 179 19.86 -15.58 -13.20
C VAL A 179 19.90 -16.54 -12.00
N THR A 180 20.61 -17.65 -12.10
CA THR A 180 20.81 -18.64 -11.03
C THR A 180 22.19 -18.49 -10.38
N LYS A 181 22.27 -18.67 -9.06
CA LYS A 181 23.56 -18.79 -8.36
C LYS A 181 24.14 -20.19 -8.58
N ARG A 182 25.48 -20.28 -8.63
CA ARG A 182 26.19 -21.57 -8.60
C ARG A 182 25.90 -22.23 -7.25
N LEU A 183 25.14 -23.32 -7.29
CA LEU A 183 24.86 -24.13 -6.11
C LEU A 183 25.85 -25.28 -6.11
N ILE A 184 26.68 -25.37 -5.07
CA ILE A 184 27.48 -26.57 -4.83
C ILE A 184 26.50 -27.65 -4.40
N THR A 185 26.13 -28.56 -5.31
CA THR A 185 25.30 -29.71 -4.98
C THR A 185 26.19 -30.95 -4.83
N GLY A 186 25.96 -31.74 -3.78
CA GLY A 186 26.57 -33.06 -3.64
C GLY A 186 26.13 -34.03 -4.74
N PRO A 187 26.70 -35.25 -4.78
CA PRO A 187 26.44 -36.25 -5.82
C PRO A 187 24.94 -36.49 -6.03
N SER A 188 24.55 -36.57 -7.29
CA SER A 188 23.17 -36.63 -7.80
C SER A 188 22.32 -37.82 -7.32
N ASP A 189 22.89 -38.74 -6.54
CA ASP A 189 22.28 -40.02 -6.15
C ASP A 189 21.46 -39.95 -4.84
N ILE A 190 21.49 -38.83 -4.13
CA ILE A 190 20.57 -38.58 -3.02
C ILE A 190 19.49 -37.63 -3.54
N GLY A 191 18.40 -38.18 -4.04
CA GLY A 191 17.19 -37.42 -4.35
C GLY A 191 16.82 -36.50 -3.18
N PRO A 192 16.16 -35.35 -3.43
CA PRO A 192 15.88 -34.39 -2.37
C PRO A 192 15.11 -35.08 -1.25
N THR A 193 15.75 -35.25 -0.10
CA THR A 193 15.08 -35.64 1.13
C THR A 193 14.21 -34.46 1.52
N VAL A 194 12.97 -34.47 1.03
CA VAL A 194 11.96 -33.48 1.42
C VAL A 194 11.65 -33.73 2.88
N ARG A 195 12.39 -33.07 3.77
CA ARG A 195 12.00 -32.92 5.17
C ARG A 195 10.90 -31.87 5.20
N SER A 196 9.63 -32.29 5.10
CA SER A 196 8.52 -31.40 5.41
C SER A 196 8.55 -31.14 6.92
N THR A 197 9.01 -29.95 7.30
CA THR A 197 8.96 -29.51 8.69
C THR A 197 7.53 -29.08 9.00
N MET A 198 6.87 -29.80 9.90
CA MET A 198 5.52 -29.48 10.38
C MET A 198 5.59 -29.07 11.85
N ALA A 199 5.02 -27.91 12.18
CA ALA A 199 4.82 -27.47 13.55
C ALA A 199 3.57 -28.12 14.15
N THR A 200 3.61 -28.39 15.45
CA THR A 200 2.49 -28.88 16.25
C THR A 200 2.06 -27.84 17.28
N ALA A 201 1.06 -28.15 18.10
CA ALA A 201 0.60 -27.29 19.20
C ALA A 201 1.74 -26.89 20.18
N ALA A 202 2.83 -27.66 20.22
CA ALA A 202 4.00 -27.36 21.04
C ALA A 202 4.75 -26.08 20.63
N ALA A 203 4.50 -25.53 19.43
CA ALA A 203 5.08 -24.26 18.99
C ALA A 203 4.41 -23.02 19.61
N TRP A 204 3.37 -23.19 20.44
CA TRP A 204 2.71 -22.12 21.17
C TRP A 204 3.53 -21.69 22.39
N ASN A 205 3.88 -20.41 22.49
CA ASN A 205 4.69 -19.88 23.60
C ASN A 205 3.87 -19.16 24.70
N GLY A 206 2.53 -19.20 24.63
CA GLY A 206 1.64 -18.48 25.55
C GLY A 206 0.96 -17.26 24.93
N SER A 207 1.47 -16.72 23.82
CA SER A 207 0.88 -15.57 23.13
C SER A 207 0.69 -15.79 21.62
N TYR A 208 1.61 -16.51 20.99
CA TYR A 208 1.54 -16.83 19.56
C TYR A 208 2.27 -18.14 19.24
N TYR A 209 2.06 -18.67 18.04
CA TYR A 209 2.85 -19.76 17.48
C TYR A 209 4.17 -19.20 16.93
N GLU A 210 5.31 -19.70 17.38
CA GLU A 210 6.62 -19.18 17.00
C GLU A 210 7.35 -20.09 16.02
N CYS A 211 7.87 -19.53 14.94
CA CYS A 211 8.73 -20.26 14.01
C CYS A 211 10.14 -20.45 14.59
N TYR A 212 10.55 -21.69 14.80
CA TYR A 212 11.89 -22.03 15.32
C TYR A 212 13.06 -21.47 14.49
N PHE A 213 12.91 -21.35 13.17
CA PHE A 213 14.01 -20.94 12.28
C PHE A 213 14.21 -19.43 12.20
N CYS A 214 13.21 -18.62 12.55
CA CYS A 214 13.27 -17.16 12.38
C CYS A 214 12.59 -16.34 13.49
N SER A 215 12.06 -16.99 14.52
CA SER A 215 11.34 -16.39 15.65
C SER A 215 10.13 -15.53 15.27
N ARG A 216 9.58 -15.72 14.07
CA ARG A 216 8.36 -15.01 13.65
C ARG A 216 7.12 -15.60 14.34
N GLY A 217 6.29 -14.72 14.91
CA GLY A 217 5.03 -15.09 15.55
C GLY A 217 3.86 -15.17 14.57
N PHE A 218 2.97 -16.14 14.80
CA PHE A 218 1.76 -16.41 14.03
C PHE A 218 0.57 -16.59 14.96
N SER A 219 -0.59 -16.04 14.59
CA SER A 219 -1.82 -16.16 15.38
C SER A 219 -2.43 -17.55 15.34
N THR A 220 -2.10 -18.39 14.34
CA THR A 220 -2.66 -19.74 14.20
C THR A 220 -1.60 -20.77 13.81
N LEU A 221 -1.78 -22.02 14.24
CA LEU A 221 -0.91 -23.14 13.86
C LEU A 221 -0.91 -23.39 12.34
N ALA A 222 -2.06 -23.21 11.69
CA ALA A 222 -2.18 -23.32 10.24
C ALA A 222 -1.31 -22.28 9.53
N ALA A 223 -1.30 -21.03 10.00
CA ALA A 223 -0.45 -19.97 9.45
C ALA A 223 1.04 -20.27 9.65
N LEU A 224 1.44 -20.80 10.80
CA LEU A 224 2.83 -21.24 11.02
C LEU A 224 3.20 -22.39 10.08
N ASN A 225 2.34 -23.40 9.92
CA ASN A 225 2.61 -24.51 9.00
C ASN A 225 2.65 -24.06 7.53
N GLN A 226 1.82 -23.09 7.14
CA GLN A 226 1.91 -22.48 5.82
C GLN A 226 3.24 -21.74 5.64
N HIS A 227 3.73 -21.04 6.67
CA HIS A 227 5.03 -20.38 6.66
C HIS A 227 6.20 -21.38 6.54
N LEU A 228 6.17 -22.49 7.28
CA LEU A 228 7.20 -23.53 7.22
C LEU A 228 7.26 -24.22 5.85
N ASN A 229 6.10 -24.42 5.21
CA ASN A 229 6.02 -24.96 3.85
C ASN A 229 6.30 -23.90 2.76
N SER A 230 6.48 -22.64 3.15
CA SER A 230 6.81 -21.57 2.23
C SER A 230 8.32 -21.54 1.93
N PRO A 231 8.74 -20.84 0.86
CA PRO A 231 10.16 -20.63 0.57
C PRO A 231 10.94 -19.86 1.65
N ALA A 232 10.35 -19.42 2.76
CA ALA A 232 10.94 -18.47 3.71
C ALA A 232 12.36 -18.86 4.20
N HIS A 233 12.60 -20.15 4.42
CA HIS A 233 13.86 -20.67 4.96
C HIS A 233 14.77 -21.28 3.90
N GLU A 234 14.43 -21.17 2.62
CA GLU A 234 15.28 -21.70 1.57
C GLU A 234 16.40 -20.74 1.15
N ALA A 235 17.40 -21.32 0.50
CA ALA A 235 18.47 -20.55 -0.11
C ALA A 235 17.92 -19.62 -1.18
N LYS A 236 18.44 -18.40 -1.24
CA LYS A 236 18.19 -17.48 -2.36
C LYS A 236 18.97 -17.97 -3.57
N ILE A 237 18.32 -18.71 -4.45
CA ILE A 237 18.96 -19.33 -5.62
C ILE A 237 18.92 -18.43 -6.86
N TYR A 238 18.04 -17.43 -6.88
CA TYR A 238 17.85 -16.52 -8.01
C TYR A 238 18.47 -15.16 -7.72
N ARG A 239 19.06 -14.56 -8.75
CA ARG A 239 19.72 -13.26 -8.68
C ARG A 239 19.43 -12.45 -9.93
N CYS A 240 19.00 -11.21 -9.76
CA CYS A 240 18.84 -10.30 -10.88
C CYS A 240 20.22 -9.95 -11.48
N PRO A 241 20.43 -10.09 -12.80
CA PRO A 241 21.73 -9.82 -13.43
C PRO A 241 22.10 -8.33 -13.41
N HIS A 242 21.12 -7.44 -13.27
CA HIS A 242 21.34 -5.99 -13.24
C HIS A 242 21.58 -5.46 -11.82
N CYS A 243 20.55 -5.46 -10.97
CA CYS A 243 20.63 -4.89 -9.63
C CYS A 243 21.12 -5.86 -8.55
N ARG A 244 21.38 -7.13 -8.91
CA ARG A 244 21.86 -8.19 -8.00
C ARG A 244 20.90 -8.54 -6.85
N THR A 245 19.66 -8.06 -6.87
CA THR A 245 18.62 -8.48 -5.93
C THR A 245 18.45 -9.98 -5.96
N GLU A 246 18.41 -10.59 -4.78
CA GLU A 246 18.34 -12.03 -4.61
C GLU A 246 16.96 -12.48 -4.15
N THR A 247 16.40 -13.49 -4.81
CA THR A 247 15.10 -14.08 -4.48
C THR A 247 15.22 -15.59 -4.28
N ARG A 248 14.28 -16.14 -3.52
CA ARG A 248 14.20 -17.59 -3.25
C ARG A 248 13.38 -18.34 -4.31
N THR A 249 12.43 -17.64 -4.93
CA THR A 249 11.53 -18.18 -5.95
C THR A 249 11.75 -17.52 -7.30
N LEU A 250 11.40 -18.25 -8.35
CA LEU A 250 11.40 -17.74 -9.71
C LEU A 250 10.28 -16.70 -9.86
N SER A 251 9.10 -16.95 -9.27
CA SER A 251 8.00 -15.98 -9.24
C SER A 251 8.44 -14.63 -8.68
N GLY A 252 9.25 -14.61 -7.62
CA GLY A 252 9.80 -13.38 -7.05
C GLY A 252 10.78 -12.66 -7.98
N LEU A 253 11.61 -13.41 -8.72
CA LEU A 253 12.49 -12.81 -9.72
C LEU A 253 11.69 -12.24 -10.90
N VAL A 254 10.72 -12.98 -11.42
CA VAL A 254 9.86 -12.54 -12.53
C VAL A 254 9.06 -11.31 -12.11
N GLN A 255 8.48 -11.30 -10.90
CA GLN A 255 7.77 -10.14 -10.37
C GLN A 255 8.70 -8.92 -10.24
N HIS A 256 9.93 -9.13 -9.78
CA HIS A 256 10.93 -8.07 -9.72
C HIS A 256 11.24 -7.50 -11.12
N VAL A 257 11.32 -8.33 -12.16
CA VAL A 257 11.49 -7.89 -13.54
C VAL A 257 10.24 -7.18 -14.08
N GLU A 258 9.04 -7.74 -13.90
CA GLU A 258 7.75 -7.19 -14.34
C GLU A 258 7.43 -5.83 -13.67
N SER A 259 7.95 -5.59 -12.46
CA SER A 259 7.82 -4.31 -11.77
C SER A 259 8.62 -3.18 -12.43
N GLU A 260 9.56 -3.51 -13.32
CA GLU A 260 10.49 -2.58 -13.98
C GLU A 260 11.36 -1.73 -13.04
N SER A 261 11.27 -1.98 -11.73
CA SER A 261 11.94 -1.24 -10.65
C SER A 261 13.46 -1.21 -10.79
N CYS A 262 14.05 -2.23 -11.43
CA CYS A 262 15.49 -2.33 -11.63
C CYS A 262 15.94 -2.04 -13.05
N GLY A 263 15.04 -1.81 -14.02
CA GLY A 263 15.42 -1.56 -15.42
C GLY A 263 16.11 -2.73 -16.14
N VAL A 264 16.13 -3.94 -15.56
CA VAL A 264 16.73 -5.13 -16.20
C VAL A 264 16.04 -5.46 -17.54
N SER A 265 14.78 -5.05 -17.70
CA SER A 265 14.02 -5.10 -18.94
C SER A 265 14.64 -4.29 -20.10
N LYS A 266 15.69 -3.51 -19.85
CA LYS A 266 16.44 -2.76 -20.88
C LYS A 266 17.76 -3.44 -21.26
N PHE A 267 18.16 -4.52 -20.58
CA PHE A 267 19.41 -5.24 -20.85
C PHE A 267 19.17 -6.42 -21.83
N PRO A 268 19.74 -6.40 -23.05
CA PRO A 268 19.45 -7.41 -24.07
C PRO A 268 19.80 -8.84 -23.66
N ALA A 269 20.89 -9.05 -22.90
CA ALA A 269 21.30 -10.38 -22.45
C ALA A 269 20.38 -10.95 -21.35
N ALA A 270 19.95 -10.10 -20.42
CA ALA A 270 19.03 -10.48 -19.35
C ALA A 270 17.61 -10.70 -19.89
N ASN A 271 17.14 -9.83 -20.80
CA ASN A 271 15.88 -10.00 -21.51
C ASN A 271 15.84 -11.30 -22.28
N ARG A 272 16.86 -11.64 -23.07
CA ARG A 272 16.85 -12.91 -23.81
C ARG A 272 16.67 -14.14 -22.92
N ILE A 273 17.14 -14.10 -21.68
CA ILE A 273 16.99 -15.21 -20.73
C ILE A 273 15.64 -15.14 -20.06
N MET A 274 15.18 -13.97 -19.65
CA MET A 274 13.83 -13.80 -19.12
C MET A 274 12.77 -14.14 -20.18
N ASP A 275 12.92 -13.67 -21.41
CA ASP A 275 12.13 -14.00 -22.60
C ASP A 275 12.21 -15.49 -22.93
N LYS A 276 13.38 -16.11 -22.83
CA LYS A 276 13.49 -17.56 -22.95
C LYS A 276 12.74 -18.24 -21.82
N LEU A 277 12.87 -17.82 -20.57
CA LEU A 277 12.17 -18.43 -19.44
C LEU A 277 10.66 -18.25 -19.55
N THR A 278 10.18 -17.08 -19.99
CA THR A 278 8.75 -16.80 -20.18
C THR A 278 8.20 -17.52 -21.42
N ALA A 279 8.89 -17.46 -22.56
CA ALA A 279 8.50 -18.17 -23.79
C ALA A 279 8.65 -19.69 -23.66
N SER A 280 9.66 -20.16 -22.92
CA SER A 280 9.91 -21.58 -22.70
C SER A 280 9.08 -22.14 -21.55
N MET A 281 8.62 -21.33 -20.59
CA MET A 281 7.46 -21.71 -19.79
C MET A 281 6.26 -21.93 -20.72
N GLY A 282 6.04 -21.05 -21.70
CA GLY A 282 5.09 -21.25 -22.81
C GLY A 282 5.30 -22.52 -23.66
N ARG A 283 6.54 -23.04 -23.75
CA ARG A 283 6.93 -24.27 -24.51
C ARG A 283 7.05 -25.54 -23.66
N LEU A 284 7.37 -25.46 -22.37
CA LEU A 284 7.16 -26.55 -21.40
C LEU A 284 5.69 -26.92 -21.32
N LEU A 285 4.85 -25.93 -21.61
CA LEU A 285 3.40 -26.02 -21.74
C LEU A 285 2.95 -26.51 -23.14
N MET A 286 3.82 -26.95 -24.08
CA MET A 286 3.38 -27.63 -25.32
C MET A 286 3.55 -29.14 -25.20
#